data_AF-A0A418PZ31-F1
#
_entry.id   AF-A0A418PZ31-F1
#
_cell.length_a   1.000
_cell.length_b   1.000
_cell.length_c   1.000
_cell.angle_alpha   90.00
_cell.angle_beta   90.00
_cell.angle_gamma   90.00
#
_symmetry.space_group_name_H-M   'P 1'
#
loop_
_entity.id
_entity.type
_entity.pdbx_description
1 polymer ?
#
loop_
_entity_poly.entity_id
_entity_poly.type
_entity_poly.pdbx_seq_one_letter_code
_entity_poly.pdbx_strand_id
1 'polypeptide(L)'
;MRQLILAITALFLPAAANAGGPLGDSPPVTGQRTKVLTLGTFHLSEVKNFSSDWLTPLLDKLAAYRPQIITIEAVAGEQCAMMKANPDVYSDAFETYCWDLADIEKVTGFSTAAANAEIRKTLDSWPAAPLATQRRRLAMLFLAAGDRPSAQVQWLRLPPSERRVGDGIDEKMLGILRRDNGKKNENYDVASALAARLGLERVYLVDDHSSDAALANEPEAFGKAQAARFEGFRETPLFQAYQGDIASMTDAKSTLAYYRKLNAAGAQEAQIRGDFGGALSAPGRELFGRHYVGWWEVRNLRMAANVRQSFVTQPGVRVLNIVGSSHKPWYDALMGMMSDVEVIDAASALR
;
A
#
# COMPACT_ATOMS: atom_id res chain seq x y z
N MET A 1 8.78 -45.03 65.05
CA MET A 1 8.92 -44.72 63.61
C MET A 1 7.71 -43.92 63.14
N ARG A 2 7.87 -42.62 62.86
CA ARG A 2 6.86 -41.81 62.15
C ARG A 2 7.62 -41.11 61.03
N GLN A 3 7.47 -41.62 59.81
CA GLN A 3 8.02 -41.00 58.61
C GLN A 3 7.17 -39.77 58.29
N LEU A 4 7.79 -38.59 58.35
CA LEU A 4 7.21 -37.37 57.77
C LEU A 4 7.40 -37.46 56.26
N ILE A 5 6.32 -37.69 55.52
CA ILE A 5 6.31 -37.55 54.07
C ILE A 5 6.16 -36.06 53.77
N LEU A 6 7.26 -35.42 53.38
CA LEU A 6 7.28 -34.06 52.88
C LEU A 6 6.73 -34.08 51.44
N ALA A 7 5.45 -33.72 51.28
CA ALA A 7 4.86 -33.54 49.96
C ALA A 7 5.43 -32.26 49.34
N ILE A 8 6.38 -32.40 48.41
CA ILE A 8 6.86 -31.30 47.58
C ILE A 8 5.81 -31.07 46.50
N THR A 9 4.93 -30.11 46.74
CA THR A 9 3.99 -29.61 45.73
C THR A 9 4.81 -28.79 44.73
N ALA A 10 5.23 -29.40 43.62
CA ALA A 10 5.82 -28.67 42.50
C ALA A 10 4.76 -27.75 41.89
N LEU A 11 4.85 -26.45 42.19
CA LEU A 11 4.09 -25.40 41.51
C LEU A 11 4.60 -25.33 40.07
N PHE A 12 3.95 -26.04 39.15
CA PHE A 12 4.10 -25.83 37.72
C PHE A 12 3.49 -24.46 37.37
N LEU A 13 4.31 -23.40 37.43
CA LEU A 13 3.96 -22.15 36.76
C LEU A 13 3.87 -22.46 35.26
N PRO A 14 2.78 -22.07 34.57
CA PRO A 14 2.73 -22.19 33.12
C PRO A 14 3.91 -21.40 32.55
N ALA A 15 4.82 -22.08 31.86
CA ALA A 15 5.87 -21.41 31.11
C ALA A 15 5.18 -20.53 30.07
N ALA A 16 5.14 -19.22 30.31
CA ALA A 16 4.67 -18.27 29.31
C ALA A 16 5.57 -18.41 28.09
N ALA A 17 4.99 -18.56 26.91
CA ALA A 17 5.74 -18.54 25.67
C ALA A 17 6.57 -17.24 25.62
N ASN A 18 7.85 -17.35 25.28
CA ASN A 18 8.72 -16.19 25.18
C ASN A 18 8.28 -15.37 23.97
N ALA A 19 7.62 -14.23 24.20
CA ALA A 19 7.03 -13.39 23.16
C ALA A 19 8.04 -12.45 22.48
N GLY A 20 9.33 -12.61 22.76
CA GLY A 20 10.40 -11.85 22.11
C GLY A 20 10.52 -12.18 20.62
N GLY A 21 11.04 -11.24 19.83
CA GLY A 21 11.29 -11.48 18.41
C GLY A 21 12.17 -12.72 18.18
N PRO A 22 12.04 -13.42 17.03
CA PRO A 22 12.73 -14.69 16.79
C PRO A 22 14.27 -14.58 16.79
N LEU A 23 14.81 -13.37 16.69
CA LEU A 23 16.24 -13.05 16.74
C LEU A 23 16.63 -12.19 17.97
N GLY A 24 15.72 -12.07 18.94
CA GLY A 24 15.84 -11.12 20.05
C GLY A 24 15.47 -9.69 19.67
N ASP A 25 15.45 -8.81 20.66
CA ASP A 25 15.15 -7.39 20.46
C ASP A 25 16.38 -6.69 19.88
N SER A 26 16.25 -6.15 18.65
CA SER A 26 17.31 -5.43 17.94
C SER A 26 18.60 -6.24 17.73
N PRO A 27 18.57 -7.35 16.96
CA PRO A 27 19.78 -8.14 16.69
C PRO A 27 20.88 -7.31 16.01
N PRO A 28 22.17 -7.60 16.26
CA PRO A 28 23.26 -6.90 15.58
C PRO A 28 23.19 -7.14 14.07
N VAL A 29 23.30 -6.07 13.29
CA VAL A 29 23.32 -6.11 11.82
C VAL A 29 24.55 -5.38 11.31
N THR A 30 25.19 -5.93 10.27
CA THR A 30 26.31 -5.27 9.59
C THR A 30 25.78 -4.20 8.64
N GLY A 31 26.33 -2.99 8.72
CA GLY A 31 25.92 -1.86 7.88
C GLY A 31 24.72 -1.09 8.43
N GLN A 32 24.13 -0.23 7.59
CA GLN A 32 22.95 0.54 7.96
C GLN A 32 21.70 -0.33 7.88
N ARG A 33 20.79 -0.17 8.85
CA ARG A 33 19.43 -0.71 8.77
C ARG A 33 18.68 -0.07 7.61
N THR A 34 17.79 -0.84 7.00
CA THR A 34 16.85 -0.30 6.01
C THR A 34 15.89 0.65 6.73
N LYS A 35 15.78 1.87 6.23
CA LYS A 35 14.89 2.88 6.81
C LYS A 35 13.55 2.84 6.10
N VAL A 36 12.48 2.61 6.84
CA VAL A 36 11.13 2.49 6.29
C VAL A 36 10.26 3.61 6.84
N LEU A 37 9.76 4.46 5.94
CA LEU A 37 8.82 5.52 6.27
C LEU A 37 7.45 5.17 5.69
N THR A 38 6.41 5.13 6.52
CA THR A 38 5.03 4.95 6.05
C THR A 38 4.27 6.27 6.06
N LEU A 39 3.92 6.76 4.87
CA LEU A 39 3.02 7.89 4.69
C LEU A 39 1.59 7.37 4.61
N GLY A 40 0.82 7.64 5.66
CA GLY A 40 -0.63 7.45 5.66
C GLY A 40 -1.30 8.50 4.77
N THR A 41 -2.23 8.06 3.94
CA THR A 41 -2.97 8.90 3.00
C THR A 41 -4.48 8.84 3.23
N PHE A 42 -5.18 9.70 2.50
CA PHE A 42 -6.64 9.71 2.31
C PHE A 42 -6.88 9.70 0.80
N HIS A 43 -8.13 9.52 0.38
CA HIS A 43 -8.47 9.56 -1.04
C HIS A 43 -8.53 11.02 -1.53
N LEU A 44 -7.54 11.45 -2.32
CA LEU A 44 -7.47 12.74 -3.00
C LEU A 44 -8.71 13.01 -3.85
N SER A 45 -9.37 11.96 -4.34
CA SER A 45 -10.64 12.07 -5.07
C SER A 45 -11.81 12.57 -4.23
N GLU A 46 -11.71 12.56 -2.89
CA GLU A 46 -12.72 13.13 -1.99
C GLU A 46 -12.59 14.65 -1.87
N VAL A 47 -11.43 15.22 -2.20
CA VAL A 47 -11.23 16.68 -2.15
C VAL A 47 -11.79 17.31 -3.41
N LYS A 48 -12.79 18.17 -3.23
CA LYS A 48 -13.42 18.90 -4.32
C LYS A 48 -12.43 19.89 -4.95
N ASN A 49 -12.38 19.91 -6.29
CA ASN A 49 -11.53 20.82 -7.06
C ASN A 49 -10.03 20.70 -6.73
N PHE A 50 -9.56 19.54 -6.29
CA PHE A 50 -8.16 19.32 -5.94
C PHE A 50 -7.24 19.57 -7.14
N SER A 51 -6.20 20.37 -6.92
CA SER A 51 -5.17 20.64 -7.92
C SER A 51 -3.87 19.93 -7.58
N SER A 52 -3.21 19.32 -8.58
CA SER A 52 -1.98 18.54 -8.34
C SER A 52 -0.81 19.39 -7.83
N ASP A 53 -0.80 20.70 -8.10
CA ASP A 53 0.22 21.63 -7.58
C ASP A 53 0.15 21.79 -6.06
N TRP A 54 -0.99 21.49 -5.42
CA TRP A 54 -1.14 21.49 -3.97
C TRP A 54 -0.26 20.43 -3.29
N LEU A 55 0.15 19.39 -4.03
CA LEU A 55 1.07 18.36 -3.54
C LEU A 55 2.54 18.79 -3.59
N THR A 56 2.88 19.93 -4.22
CA THR A 56 4.29 20.35 -4.38
C THR A 56 5.06 20.37 -3.06
N PRO A 57 4.54 21.00 -1.98
CA PRO A 57 5.26 21.01 -0.70
C PRO A 57 5.40 19.61 -0.08
N LEU A 58 4.41 18.73 -0.25
CA LEU A 58 4.50 17.33 0.18
C LEU A 58 5.61 16.61 -0.59
N LEU A 59 5.60 16.71 -1.92
CA LEU A 59 6.59 16.08 -2.79
C LEU A 59 8.02 16.57 -2.48
N ASP A 60 8.20 17.85 -2.14
CA ASP A 60 9.49 18.39 -1.70
C ASP A 60 10.00 17.71 -0.42
N LYS A 61 9.12 17.54 0.57
CA LYS A 61 9.46 16.86 1.84
C LYS A 61 9.80 15.38 1.62
N LEU A 62 8.99 14.68 0.83
CA LEU A 62 9.24 13.28 0.51
C LEU A 62 10.49 13.10 -0.36
N ALA A 63 10.78 14.03 -1.27
CA ALA A 63 12.02 14.00 -2.05
C ALA A 63 13.26 14.24 -1.18
N ALA A 64 13.18 15.07 -0.14
CA ALA A 64 14.26 15.28 0.83
C ALA A 64 14.58 14.03 1.64
N TYR A 65 13.58 13.15 1.88
CA TYR A 65 13.82 11.81 2.44
C TYR A 65 14.63 10.91 1.49
N ARG A 66 14.69 11.22 0.19
CA ARG A 66 15.44 10.49 -0.84
C ARG A 66 15.14 8.98 -0.83
N PRO A 67 13.86 8.56 -0.94
CA PRO A 67 13.53 7.14 -1.04
C PRO A 67 14.15 6.55 -2.31
N GLN A 68 14.65 5.33 -2.18
CA GLN A 68 15.16 4.51 -3.27
C GLN A 68 14.12 3.49 -3.74
N ILE A 69 13.13 3.22 -2.89
CA ILE A 69 12.00 2.33 -3.14
C ILE A 69 10.74 3.04 -2.68
N ILE A 70 9.71 3.01 -3.51
CA ILE A 70 8.38 3.55 -3.20
C ILE A 70 7.37 2.42 -3.38
N THR A 71 6.62 2.09 -2.33
CA THR A 71 5.52 1.11 -2.40
C THR A 71 4.17 1.80 -2.34
N ILE A 72 3.16 1.20 -2.94
CA ILE A 72 1.82 1.78 -3.06
C ILE A 72 0.70 0.77 -2.76
N GLU A 73 -0.44 1.27 -2.29
CA GLU A 73 -1.69 0.53 -2.16
C GLU A 73 -2.34 0.34 -3.54
N ALA A 74 -1.80 -0.60 -4.31
CA ALA A 74 -2.41 -1.10 -5.52
C ALA A 74 -2.10 -2.59 -5.69
N VAL A 75 -3.05 -3.30 -6.28
CA VAL A 75 -2.99 -4.74 -6.53
C VAL A 75 -2.08 -5.04 -7.72
N ALA A 76 -1.09 -5.90 -7.52
CA ALA A 76 -0.19 -6.34 -8.58
C ALA A 76 -0.95 -7.13 -9.67
N GLY A 77 -0.54 -6.99 -10.94
CA GLY A 77 -1.20 -7.65 -12.05
C GLY A 77 -1.19 -9.17 -11.95
N GLU A 78 -0.16 -9.78 -11.37
CA GLU A 78 -0.12 -11.21 -11.09
C GLU A 78 -1.25 -11.66 -10.14
N GLN A 79 -1.57 -10.84 -9.13
CA GLN A 79 -2.68 -11.12 -8.24
C GLN A 79 -4.02 -10.93 -8.96
N CYS A 80 -4.15 -9.92 -9.82
CA CYS A 80 -5.32 -9.77 -10.69
C CYS A 80 -5.52 -10.96 -11.62
N ALA A 81 -4.45 -11.49 -12.22
CA ALA A 81 -4.51 -12.69 -13.07
C ALA A 81 -4.95 -13.92 -12.26
N MET A 82 -4.44 -14.08 -11.03
CA MET A 82 -4.88 -15.14 -10.11
C MET A 82 -6.36 -15.01 -9.74
N MET A 83 -6.82 -13.80 -9.39
CA MET A 83 -8.22 -13.54 -9.05
C MET A 83 -9.15 -13.81 -10.24
N LYS A 84 -8.78 -13.35 -11.45
CA LYS A 84 -9.53 -13.62 -12.70
C LYS A 84 -9.70 -15.12 -12.97
N ALA A 85 -8.70 -15.92 -12.61
CA ALA A 85 -8.73 -17.37 -12.78
C ALA A 85 -9.56 -18.11 -11.72
N ASN A 86 -9.97 -17.44 -10.64
CA ASN A 86 -10.72 -18.01 -9.51
C ASN A 86 -11.97 -17.17 -9.19
N PRO A 87 -12.90 -16.99 -10.14
CA PRO A 87 -14.01 -16.03 -10.01
C PRO A 87 -14.98 -16.37 -8.88
N ASP A 88 -15.15 -17.64 -8.53
CA ASP A 88 -16.03 -18.08 -7.44
C ASP A 88 -15.65 -17.50 -6.07
N VAL A 89 -14.38 -17.09 -5.91
CA VAL A 89 -13.84 -16.53 -4.67
C VAL A 89 -13.57 -15.03 -4.79
N TYR A 90 -13.21 -14.55 -5.99
CA TYR A 90 -12.61 -13.23 -6.17
C TYR A 90 -13.30 -12.34 -7.20
N SER A 91 -14.51 -12.65 -7.69
CA SER A 91 -15.23 -11.80 -8.65
C SER A 91 -15.31 -10.35 -8.18
N ASP A 92 -15.77 -10.15 -6.93
CA ASP A 92 -16.00 -8.81 -6.37
C ASP A 92 -14.69 -8.03 -6.20
N ALA A 93 -13.64 -8.70 -5.73
CA ALA A 93 -12.32 -8.11 -5.59
C ALA A 93 -11.71 -7.76 -6.95
N PHE A 94 -11.85 -8.65 -7.95
CA PHE A 94 -11.35 -8.41 -9.29
C PHE A 94 -12.07 -7.22 -9.94
N GLU A 95 -13.40 -7.18 -9.88
CA GLU A 95 -14.20 -6.09 -10.45
C GLU A 95 -13.93 -4.74 -9.78
N THR A 96 -13.62 -4.74 -8.49
CA THR A 96 -13.38 -3.52 -7.71
C THR A 96 -11.96 -2.99 -7.88
N TYR A 97 -10.95 -3.86 -7.82
CA TYR A 97 -9.55 -3.46 -7.67
C TYR A 97 -8.67 -3.74 -8.90
N CYS A 98 -9.10 -4.63 -9.79
CA CYS A 98 -8.33 -5.06 -10.95
C CYS A 98 -8.83 -4.44 -12.26
N TRP A 99 -8.01 -4.57 -13.30
CA TRP A 99 -8.30 -4.07 -14.64
C TRP A 99 -8.19 -5.21 -15.63
N ASP A 100 -9.16 -5.30 -16.55
CA ASP A 100 -9.05 -6.26 -17.64
C ASP A 100 -8.01 -5.78 -18.67
N LEU A 101 -7.00 -6.60 -18.89
CA LEU A 101 -5.88 -6.33 -19.78
C LEU A 101 -6.08 -6.94 -21.17
N ALA A 102 -7.23 -7.58 -21.44
CA ALA A 102 -7.48 -8.30 -22.70
C ALA A 102 -7.19 -7.46 -23.96
N ASP A 103 -7.59 -6.18 -23.96
CA ASP A 103 -7.32 -5.30 -25.11
C ASP A 103 -5.83 -4.95 -25.24
N ILE A 104 -5.12 -4.78 -24.12
CA ILE A 104 -3.68 -4.49 -24.12
C ILE A 104 -2.91 -5.73 -24.56
N GLU A 105 -3.28 -6.92 -24.08
CA GLU A 105 -2.69 -8.18 -24.51
C GLU A 105 -2.93 -8.42 -26.00
N LYS A 106 -4.12 -8.12 -26.52
CA LYS A 106 -4.43 -8.22 -27.96
C LYS A 106 -3.55 -7.32 -28.82
N VAL A 107 -3.25 -6.11 -28.35
CA VAL A 107 -2.41 -5.14 -29.09
C VAL A 107 -0.92 -5.47 -28.98
N THR A 108 -0.47 -5.89 -27.80
CA THR A 108 0.96 -6.03 -27.48
C THR A 108 1.50 -7.45 -27.66
N GLY A 109 0.63 -8.46 -27.62
CA GLY A 109 0.99 -9.87 -27.57
C GLY A 109 1.54 -10.35 -26.23
N PHE A 110 1.56 -9.49 -25.20
CA PHE A 110 2.06 -9.85 -23.87
C PHE A 110 0.92 -10.19 -22.92
N SER A 111 0.94 -11.42 -22.41
CA SER A 111 0.23 -11.75 -21.17
C SER A 111 0.89 -11.06 -19.97
N THR A 112 0.17 -10.93 -18.86
CA THR A 112 0.70 -10.35 -17.61
C THR A 112 2.01 -11.00 -17.17
N ALA A 113 2.09 -12.33 -17.22
CA ALA A 113 3.29 -13.07 -16.84
C ALA A 113 4.47 -12.80 -17.78
N ALA A 114 4.22 -12.76 -19.09
CA ALA A 114 5.24 -12.48 -20.09
C ALA A 114 5.74 -11.03 -19.98
N ALA A 115 4.84 -10.07 -19.77
CA ALA A 115 5.18 -8.67 -19.54
C ALA A 115 6.08 -8.51 -18.29
N ASN A 116 5.72 -9.13 -17.17
CA ASN A 116 6.53 -9.07 -15.95
C ASN A 116 7.92 -9.71 -16.10
N ALA A 117 8.03 -10.80 -16.86
CA ALA A 117 9.33 -11.38 -17.20
C ALA A 117 10.19 -10.44 -18.05
N GLU A 118 9.60 -9.82 -19.07
CA GLU A 118 10.30 -8.86 -19.93
C GLU A 118 10.67 -7.57 -19.19
N ILE A 119 9.85 -7.09 -18.24
CA ILE A 119 10.18 -5.95 -17.37
C ILE A 119 11.44 -6.25 -16.55
N ARG A 120 11.50 -7.41 -15.88
CA ARG A 120 12.68 -7.79 -15.07
C ARG A 120 13.94 -7.82 -15.93
N LYS A 121 13.89 -8.54 -17.06
CA LYS A 121 14.99 -8.62 -18.03
C LYS A 121 15.41 -7.23 -18.54
N THR A 122 14.45 -6.38 -18.86
CA THR A 122 14.70 -5.02 -19.35
C THR A 122 15.40 -4.16 -18.28
N LEU A 123 14.94 -4.25 -17.03
CA LEU A 123 15.50 -3.49 -15.91
C LEU A 123 16.89 -3.98 -15.50
N ASP A 124 17.18 -5.28 -15.61
CA ASP A 124 18.51 -5.85 -15.33
C ASP A 124 19.59 -5.29 -16.28
N SER A 125 19.22 -4.92 -17.50
CA SER A 125 20.10 -4.30 -18.49
C SER A 125 19.80 -2.82 -18.75
N TRP A 126 19.14 -2.13 -17.82
CA TRP A 126 18.68 -0.76 -18.05
C TRP A 126 19.87 0.21 -18.17
N PRO A 127 19.97 0.97 -19.28
CA PRO A 127 21.09 1.88 -19.46
C PRO A 127 20.97 3.10 -18.54
N ALA A 128 22.10 3.71 -18.19
CA ALA A 128 22.12 4.95 -17.40
C ALA A 128 21.38 6.12 -18.09
N ALA A 129 21.37 6.14 -19.43
CA ALA A 129 20.67 7.12 -20.25
C ALA A 129 19.80 6.41 -21.31
N PRO A 130 18.60 5.93 -20.94
CA PRO A 130 17.72 5.22 -21.86
C PRO A 130 17.16 6.15 -22.93
N LEU A 131 17.04 5.62 -24.15
CA LEU A 131 16.37 6.29 -25.26
C LEU A 131 14.87 6.43 -24.99
N ALA A 132 14.25 7.43 -25.62
CA ALA A 132 12.81 7.63 -25.53
C ALA A 132 12.00 6.39 -26.00
N THR A 133 12.51 5.67 -27.02
CA THR A 133 11.92 4.42 -27.51
C THR A 133 11.95 3.32 -26.46
N GLN A 134 13.07 3.16 -25.74
CA GLN A 134 13.19 2.19 -24.64
C GLN A 134 12.24 2.53 -23.50
N ARG A 135 12.11 3.82 -23.16
CA ARG A 135 11.21 4.29 -22.10
C ARG A 135 9.73 4.10 -22.45
N ARG A 136 9.33 4.38 -23.69
CA ARG A 136 7.97 4.06 -24.18
C ARG A 136 7.68 2.56 -24.18
N ARG A 137 8.64 1.74 -24.64
CA ARG A 137 8.51 0.28 -24.57
C ARG A 137 8.34 -0.21 -23.13
N LEU A 138 9.12 0.31 -22.19
CA LEU A 138 8.99 -0.05 -20.78
C LEU A 138 7.64 0.41 -20.19
N ALA A 139 7.13 1.59 -20.57
CA ALA A 139 5.79 2.02 -20.19
C ALA A 139 4.70 1.07 -20.71
N MET A 140 4.79 0.64 -21.98
CA MET A 140 3.88 -0.37 -22.55
C MET A 140 3.94 -1.69 -21.79
N LEU A 141 5.15 -2.18 -21.47
CA LEU A 141 5.30 -3.42 -20.71
C LEU A 141 4.66 -3.33 -19.34
N PHE A 142 4.81 -2.21 -18.62
CA PHE A 142 4.14 -1.99 -17.35
C PHE A 142 2.60 -1.96 -17.50
N LEU A 143 2.06 -1.37 -18.56
CA LEU A 143 0.61 -1.46 -18.84
C LEU A 143 0.16 -2.91 -19.09
N ALA A 144 0.92 -3.68 -19.88
CA ALA A 144 0.64 -5.10 -20.14
C ALA A 144 0.78 -5.97 -18.88
N ALA A 145 1.62 -5.56 -17.93
CA ALA A 145 1.75 -6.20 -16.62
C ALA A 145 0.66 -5.78 -15.61
N GLY A 146 -0.25 -4.86 -15.97
CA GLY A 146 -1.24 -4.32 -15.04
C GLY A 146 -0.70 -3.28 -14.05
N ASP A 147 0.56 -2.87 -14.20
CA ASP A 147 1.22 -1.86 -13.36
C ASP A 147 1.15 -0.47 -14.00
N ARG A 148 -0.06 0.10 -13.97
CA ARG A 148 -0.30 1.45 -14.52
C ARG A 148 0.47 2.56 -13.80
N PRO A 149 0.65 2.54 -12.46
CA PRO A 149 1.48 3.53 -11.77
C PRO A 149 2.94 3.56 -12.26
N SER A 150 3.60 2.41 -12.43
CA SER A 150 4.97 2.36 -12.97
C SER A 150 5.02 2.73 -14.45
N ALA A 151 4.00 2.38 -15.24
CA ALA A 151 3.87 2.88 -16.60
C ALA A 151 3.83 4.42 -16.64
N GLN A 152 3.13 5.04 -15.69
CA GLN A 152 3.10 6.49 -15.56
C GLN A 152 4.46 7.08 -15.15
N VAL A 153 5.25 6.39 -14.31
CA VAL A 153 6.62 6.83 -14.00
C VAL A 153 7.45 6.97 -15.28
N GLN A 154 7.39 5.96 -16.15
CA GLN A 154 8.08 5.98 -17.43
C GLN A 154 7.58 7.10 -18.34
N TRP A 155 6.27 7.30 -18.39
CA TRP A 155 5.65 8.37 -19.15
C TRP A 155 6.08 9.78 -18.70
N LEU A 156 6.08 10.02 -17.39
CA LEU A 156 6.47 11.31 -16.82
C LEU A 156 7.95 11.63 -17.04
N ARG A 157 8.80 10.60 -17.15
CA ARG A 157 10.23 10.74 -17.43
C ARG A 157 10.58 10.90 -18.92
N LEU A 158 9.59 10.84 -19.83
CA LEU A 158 9.79 11.23 -21.22
C LEU A 158 9.78 12.76 -21.38
N PRO A 159 10.63 13.32 -22.26
CA PRO A 159 10.47 14.69 -22.74
C PRO A 159 9.06 14.92 -23.31
N PRO A 160 8.46 16.11 -23.17
CA PRO A 160 7.11 16.36 -23.66
C PRO A 160 6.89 16.04 -25.14
N SER A 161 7.90 16.24 -26.00
CA SER A 161 7.82 15.89 -27.44
C SER A 161 7.82 14.37 -27.71
N GLU A 162 8.34 13.57 -26.77
CA GLU A 162 8.42 12.12 -26.87
C GLU A 162 7.24 11.41 -26.19
N ARG A 163 6.37 12.18 -25.53
CA ARG A 163 5.09 11.73 -24.97
C ARG A 163 4.04 11.57 -26.07
N ARG A 164 4.21 10.51 -26.87
CA ARG A 164 3.36 10.17 -28.03
C ARG A 164 3.22 8.66 -28.21
N VAL A 165 2.31 8.24 -29.08
CA VAL A 165 2.20 6.86 -29.55
C VAL A 165 3.48 6.35 -30.22
N GLY A 166 3.64 5.03 -30.22
CA GLY A 166 4.81 4.33 -30.77
C GLY A 166 5.47 3.39 -29.76
N ASP A 167 6.37 2.54 -30.25
CA ASP A 167 7.12 1.56 -29.44
C ASP A 167 6.23 0.62 -28.60
N GLY A 168 5.04 0.29 -29.15
CA GLY A 168 4.04 -0.57 -28.51
C GLY A 168 2.89 0.19 -27.83
N ILE A 169 3.00 1.50 -27.66
CA ILE A 169 1.91 2.34 -27.13
C ILE A 169 0.98 2.75 -28.28
N ASP A 170 -0.29 2.36 -28.20
CA ASP A 170 -1.37 2.84 -29.06
C ASP A 170 -2.12 4.03 -28.42
N GLU A 171 -3.13 4.56 -29.12
CA GLU A 171 -3.92 5.71 -28.62
C GLU A 171 -4.68 5.39 -27.32
N LYS A 172 -5.14 4.16 -27.14
CA LYS A 172 -5.86 3.76 -25.92
C LYS A 172 -4.91 3.74 -24.72
N MET A 173 -3.74 3.15 -24.87
CA MET A 173 -2.68 3.16 -23.87
C MET A 173 -2.19 4.57 -23.58
N LEU A 174 -2.06 5.42 -24.61
CA LEU A 174 -1.75 6.83 -24.43
C LEU A 174 -2.76 7.53 -23.52
N GLY A 175 -4.07 7.30 -23.73
CA GLY A 175 -5.11 7.84 -22.86
C GLY A 175 -5.00 7.38 -21.40
N ILE A 176 -4.60 6.12 -21.18
CA ILE A 176 -4.33 5.59 -19.84
C ILE A 176 -3.15 6.33 -19.19
N LEU A 177 -2.04 6.51 -19.91
CA LEU A 177 -0.83 7.19 -19.42
C LEU A 177 -1.07 8.68 -19.12
N ARG A 178 -1.87 9.36 -19.94
CA ARG A 178 -2.28 10.75 -19.71
C ARG A 178 -3.28 10.90 -18.57
N ARG A 179 -3.95 9.81 -18.17
CA ARG A 179 -5.05 9.82 -17.20
C ARG A 179 -6.18 10.76 -17.63
N ASP A 180 -6.56 10.74 -18.91
CA ASP A 180 -7.50 11.71 -19.51
C ASP A 180 -8.87 11.82 -18.78
N ASN A 181 -9.26 10.78 -18.03
CA ASN A 181 -10.47 10.77 -17.19
C ASN A 181 -10.18 10.26 -15.75
N GLY A 182 -8.92 10.31 -15.32
CA GLY A 182 -8.49 9.79 -14.03
C GLY A 182 -8.85 10.75 -12.90
N LYS A 183 -9.50 10.24 -11.85
CA LYS A 183 -9.60 10.96 -10.57
C LYS A 183 -8.22 11.10 -9.95
N LYS A 184 -8.03 12.16 -9.15
CA LYS A 184 -6.82 12.33 -8.33
C LYS A 184 -6.64 11.12 -7.43
N ASN A 185 -5.42 10.60 -7.40
CA ASN A 185 -5.12 9.35 -6.72
C ASN A 185 -3.64 9.33 -6.32
N GLU A 186 -3.38 8.87 -5.12
CA GLU A 186 -2.11 8.97 -4.40
C GLU A 186 -1.05 8.10 -5.07
N ASN A 187 -1.45 6.96 -5.65
CA ASN A 187 -0.55 6.06 -6.38
C ASN A 187 0.07 6.74 -7.59
N TYR A 188 -0.56 7.77 -8.13
CA TYR A 188 -0.11 8.47 -9.34
C TYR A 188 0.36 9.89 -9.02
N ASP A 189 -0.51 10.69 -8.41
CA ASP A 189 -0.30 12.11 -8.11
C ASP A 189 0.74 12.32 -6.99
N VAL A 190 0.98 11.32 -6.13
CA VAL A 190 2.08 11.33 -5.16
C VAL A 190 3.18 10.36 -5.58
N ALA A 191 2.89 9.07 -5.65
CA ALA A 191 3.92 8.04 -5.78
C ALA A 191 4.62 8.04 -7.15
N SER A 192 3.88 7.92 -8.26
CA SER A 192 4.48 7.97 -9.60
C SER A 192 5.15 9.31 -9.90
N ALA A 193 4.54 10.43 -9.49
CA ALA A 193 5.12 11.76 -9.62
C ALA A 193 6.46 11.89 -8.86
N LEU A 194 6.51 11.40 -7.62
CA LEU A 194 7.74 11.40 -6.81
C LEU A 194 8.81 10.46 -7.39
N ALA A 195 8.42 9.24 -7.78
CA ALA A 195 9.33 8.28 -8.41
C ALA A 195 9.97 8.86 -9.68
N ALA A 196 9.16 9.50 -10.53
CA ALA A 196 9.64 10.17 -11.74
C ALA A 196 10.62 11.31 -11.41
N ARG A 197 10.29 12.16 -10.43
CA ARG A 197 11.15 13.25 -9.95
C ARG A 197 12.49 12.76 -9.40
N LEU A 198 12.49 11.62 -8.72
CA LEU A 198 13.69 11.01 -8.12
C LEU A 198 14.50 10.16 -9.11
N GLY A 199 14.03 9.99 -10.35
CA GLY A 199 14.70 9.16 -11.34
C GLY A 199 14.57 7.66 -11.08
N LEU A 200 13.58 7.23 -10.29
CA LEU A 200 13.24 5.81 -10.11
C LEU A 200 12.54 5.30 -11.38
N GLU A 201 12.65 3.99 -11.64
CA GLU A 201 12.03 3.36 -12.82
C GLU A 201 10.64 2.76 -12.54
N ARG A 202 10.27 2.61 -11.26
CA ARG A 202 8.97 2.03 -10.89
C ARG A 202 8.57 2.39 -9.47
N VAL A 203 7.32 2.12 -9.17
CA VAL A 203 6.81 1.93 -7.82
C VAL A 203 6.52 0.43 -7.62
N TYR A 204 6.30 0.00 -6.38
CA TYR A 204 6.01 -1.39 -6.06
C TYR A 204 4.58 -1.53 -5.55
N LEU A 205 3.79 -2.36 -6.22
CA LEU A 205 2.39 -2.63 -5.90
C LEU A 205 2.34 -3.69 -4.80
N VAL A 206 1.92 -3.30 -3.61
CA VAL A 206 2.03 -4.15 -2.41
C VAL A 206 0.69 -4.52 -1.78
N ASP A 207 -0.42 -4.02 -2.33
CA ASP A 207 -1.74 -4.38 -1.84
C ASP A 207 -2.02 -5.87 -2.05
N ASP A 208 -2.87 -6.44 -1.20
CA ASP A 208 -3.20 -7.86 -1.23
C ASP A 208 -4.69 -8.11 -0.99
N HIS A 209 -5.43 -8.36 -2.08
CA HIS A 209 -6.83 -8.78 -2.05
C HIS A 209 -7.00 -10.30 -2.15
N SER A 210 -5.90 -11.06 -2.18
CA SER A 210 -6.00 -12.51 -1.96
C SER A 210 -6.51 -12.83 -0.55
N SER A 211 -6.46 -11.86 0.37
CA SER A 211 -7.04 -11.93 1.72
C SER A 211 -8.55 -12.11 1.71
N ASP A 212 -9.23 -11.65 0.66
CA ASP A 212 -10.69 -11.59 0.61
C ASP A 212 -11.32 -13.00 0.59
N ALA A 213 -10.53 -14.01 0.18
CA ALA A 213 -10.89 -15.41 0.34
C ALA A 213 -11.19 -15.81 1.80
N ALA A 214 -10.63 -15.12 2.79
CA ALA A 214 -10.92 -15.37 4.21
C ALA A 214 -12.39 -15.08 4.56
N LEU A 215 -13.06 -14.22 3.79
CA LEU A 215 -14.46 -13.83 3.99
C LEU A 215 -15.39 -14.22 2.83
N ALA A 216 -14.90 -14.98 1.83
CA ALA A 216 -15.67 -15.29 0.62
C ALA A 216 -16.98 -16.05 0.87
N ASN A 217 -17.08 -16.76 2.00
CA ASN A 217 -18.25 -17.56 2.37
C ASN A 217 -19.02 -16.98 3.57
N GLU A 218 -18.82 -15.70 3.90
CA GLU A 218 -19.58 -15.05 4.97
C GLU A 218 -21.08 -15.00 4.62
N PRO A 219 -21.98 -15.24 5.60
CA PRO A 219 -23.41 -15.15 5.36
C PRO A 219 -23.84 -13.70 5.07
N GLU A 220 -24.99 -13.51 4.42
CA GLU A 220 -25.56 -12.17 4.15
C GLU A 220 -25.66 -11.29 5.42
N ALA A 221 -25.87 -11.92 6.58
CA ALA A 221 -25.91 -11.24 7.88
C ALA A 221 -24.59 -10.53 8.23
N PHE A 222 -23.44 -11.05 7.80
CA PHE A 222 -22.14 -10.37 7.94
C PHE A 222 -22.14 -9.05 7.17
N GLY A 223 -22.50 -9.07 5.89
CA GLY A 223 -22.57 -7.86 5.06
C GLY A 223 -23.51 -6.81 5.63
N LYS A 224 -24.69 -7.22 6.12
CA LYS A 224 -25.65 -6.34 6.81
C LYS A 224 -25.07 -5.74 8.09
N ALA A 225 -24.39 -6.54 8.91
CA ALA A 225 -23.73 -6.06 10.13
C ALA A 225 -22.64 -5.04 9.82
N GLN A 226 -21.82 -5.29 8.79
CA GLN A 226 -20.77 -4.38 8.35
C GLN A 226 -21.33 -3.07 7.81
N ALA A 227 -22.40 -3.12 6.99
CA ALA A 227 -23.07 -1.94 6.47
C ALA A 227 -23.67 -1.09 7.59
N ALA A 228 -24.40 -1.70 8.53
CA ALA A 228 -24.99 -1.00 9.67
C ALA A 228 -23.93 -0.34 10.57
N ARG A 229 -22.80 -1.04 10.79
CA ARG A 229 -21.67 -0.50 11.55
C ARG A 229 -21.03 0.70 10.84
N PHE A 230 -20.80 0.60 9.54
CA PHE A 230 -20.21 1.69 8.76
C PHE A 230 -21.12 2.92 8.73
N GLU A 231 -22.44 2.71 8.62
CA GLU A 231 -23.41 3.80 8.71
C GLU A 231 -23.38 4.45 10.10
N GLY A 232 -23.34 3.67 11.18
CA GLY A 232 -23.17 4.20 12.54
C GLY A 232 -21.86 4.97 12.72
N PHE A 233 -20.78 4.57 12.03
CA PHE A 233 -19.51 5.28 12.05
C PHE A 233 -19.59 6.68 11.41
N ARG A 234 -20.40 6.86 10.36
CA ARG A 234 -20.60 8.16 9.67
C ARG A 234 -21.23 9.22 10.56
N GLU A 235 -22.03 8.80 11.53
CA GLU A 235 -22.66 9.69 12.50
C GLU A 235 -21.72 10.10 13.66
N THR A 236 -20.52 9.53 13.72
CA THR A 236 -19.58 9.84 14.81
C THR A 236 -18.94 11.23 14.64
N PRO A 237 -18.63 11.93 15.75
CA PRO A 237 -17.84 13.17 15.69
C PRO A 237 -16.49 13.01 15.00
N LEU A 238 -15.93 11.80 15.02
CA LEU A 238 -14.68 11.47 14.35
C LEU A 238 -14.82 11.56 12.82
N PHE A 239 -15.87 10.97 12.25
CA PHE A 239 -16.13 11.06 10.82
C PHE A 239 -16.48 12.49 10.38
N GLN A 240 -17.23 13.23 11.20
CA GLN A 240 -17.53 14.63 10.93
C GLN A 240 -16.27 15.52 10.96
N ALA A 241 -15.34 15.25 11.88
CA ALA A 241 -14.04 15.93 11.91
C ALA A 241 -13.20 15.62 10.66
N TYR A 242 -13.19 14.36 10.20
CA TYR A 242 -12.56 13.97 8.94
C TYR A 242 -13.14 14.73 7.75
N GLN A 243 -14.48 14.80 7.63
CA GLN A 243 -15.13 15.56 6.56
C GLN A 243 -14.79 17.06 6.63
N GLY A 244 -14.73 17.63 7.84
CA GLY A 244 -14.29 19.00 8.06
C GLY A 244 -12.85 19.25 7.59
N ASP A 245 -11.94 18.30 7.87
CA ASP A 245 -10.56 18.38 7.38
C ASP A 245 -10.51 18.33 5.85
N ILE A 246 -11.24 17.40 5.22
CA ILE A 246 -11.33 17.28 3.76
C ILE A 246 -11.84 18.59 3.14
N ALA A 247 -12.90 19.17 3.69
CA ALA A 247 -13.48 20.43 3.22
C ALA A 247 -12.56 21.64 3.42
N SER A 248 -11.64 21.58 4.39
CA SER A 248 -10.70 22.67 4.69
C SER A 248 -9.51 22.74 3.72
N MET A 249 -9.26 21.69 2.94
CA MET A 249 -8.17 21.63 1.97
C MET A 249 -8.50 22.47 0.73
N THR A 250 -7.89 23.64 0.64
CA THR A 250 -8.16 24.64 -0.41
C THR A 250 -6.92 25.14 -1.13
N ASP A 251 -5.73 24.71 -0.70
CA ASP A 251 -4.44 25.09 -1.27
C ASP A 251 -3.32 24.11 -0.88
N ALA A 252 -2.10 24.40 -1.35
CA ALA A 252 -0.90 23.60 -1.03
C ALA A 252 -0.55 23.59 0.47
N LYS A 253 -0.83 24.69 1.19
CA LYS A 253 -0.50 24.84 2.61
C LYS A 253 -1.41 23.99 3.49
N SER A 254 -2.71 24.07 3.26
CA SER A 254 -3.74 23.26 3.94
C SER A 254 -3.58 21.77 3.61
N THR A 255 -3.23 21.43 2.37
CA THR A 255 -2.91 20.04 1.97
C THR A 255 -1.73 19.49 2.77
N LEU A 256 -0.58 20.17 2.81
CA LEU A 256 0.56 19.72 3.61
C LEU A 256 0.24 19.68 5.12
N ALA A 257 -0.52 20.66 5.62
CA ALA A 257 -0.94 20.69 7.01
C ALA A 257 -1.79 19.45 7.36
N TYR A 258 -2.68 19.03 6.47
CA TYR A 258 -3.48 17.83 6.69
C TYR A 258 -2.65 16.55 6.62
N TYR A 259 -1.71 16.42 5.66
CA TYR A 259 -0.77 15.29 5.67
C TYR A 259 0.05 15.21 6.97
N ARG A 260 0.46 16.35 7.53
CA ARG A 260 1.13 16.40 8.85
C ARG A 260 0.22 15.98 9.98
N LYS A 261 -1.02 16.48 10.02
CA LYS A 261 -2.04 16.09 11.01
C LYS A 261 -2.27 14.58 10.95
N LEU A 262 -2.48 14.06 9.75
CA LEU A 262 -2.74 12.65 9.49
C LEU A 262 -1.54 11.79 9.88
N ASN A 263 -0.30 12.25 9.73
CA ASN A 263 0.90 11.44 10.01
C ASN A 263 1.58 11.76 11.34
N ALA A 264 0.96 12.55 12.21
CA ALA A 264 1.46 12.82 13.56
C ALA A 264 1.43 11.54 14.42
N ALA A 265 2.31 11.47 15.42
CA ALA A 265 2.29 10.38 16.39
C ALA A 265 0.90 10.27 17.04
N GLY A 266 0.32 9.06 16.99
CA GLY A 266 -1.01 8.77 17.53
C GLY A 266 -2.20 9.27 16.69
N ALA A 267 -1.98 9.89 15.53
CA ALA A 267 -3.06 10.47 14.72
C ALA A 267 -4.12 9.46 14.28
N GLN A 268 -3.71 8.21 14.00
CA GLN A 268 -4.63 7.14 13.61
C GLN A 268 -5.37 6.50 14.79
N GLU A 269 -4.96 6.73 16.04
CA GLU A 269 -5.45 5.93 17.17
C GLU A 269 -6.96 6.02 17.36
N ALA A 270 -7.53 7.22 17.21
CA ALA A 270 -8.97 7.42 17.33
C ALA A 270 -9.73 6.68 16.22
N GLN A 271 -9.22 6.73 14.98
CA GLN A 271 -9.78 6.00 13.84
C GLN A 271 -9.67 4.49 14.03
N ILE A 272 -8.51 3.96 14.41
CA ILE A 272 -8.35 2.52 14.61
C ILE A 272 -9.21 2.00 15.76
N ARG A 273 -9.29 2.76 16.87
CA ARG A 273 -10.15 2.40 18.00
C ARG A 273 -11.63 2.46 17.63
N GLY A 274 -12.07 3.49 16.91
CA GLY A 274 -13.46 3.64 16.49
C GLY A 274 -13.89 2.61 15.44
N ASP A 275 -13.02 2.35 14.47
CA ASP A 275 -13.22 1.31 13.45
C ASP A 275 -12.90 -0.06 14.08
N PHE A 276 -11.72 -0.63 13.86
CA PHE A 276 -11.38 -2.01 14.23
C PHE A 276 -11.60 -2.35 15.70
N GLY A 277 -11.27 -1.44 16.63
CA GLY A 277 -11.57 -1.62 18.06
C GLY A 277 -13.07 -1.72 18.34
N GLY A 278 -13.86 -0.84 17.71
CA GLY A 278 -15.32 -0.87 17.72
C GLY A 278 -15.87 -2.19 17.19
N ALA A 279 -15.33 -2.71 16.08
CA ALA A 279 -15.68 -4.04 15.56
C ALA A 279 -15.40 -5.15 16.57
N LEU A 280 -14.19 -5.20 17.13
CA LEU A 280 -13.80 -6.24 18.10
C LEU A 280 -14.68 -6.23 19.35
N SER A 281 -15.16 -5.05 19.76
CA SER A 281 -16.03 -4.87 20.92
C SER A 281 -17.53 -5.02 20.62
N ALA A 282 -17.92 -5.14 19.34
CA ALA A 282 -19.32 -5.20 18.96
C ALA A 282 -19.99 -6.45 19.55
N PRO A 283 -21.17 -6.31 20.18
CA PRO A 283 -21.90 -7.44 20.73
C PRO A 283 -22.47 -8.31 19.61
N GLY A 284 -22.56 -9.62 19.85
CA GLY A 284 -23.12 -10.58 18.90
C GLY A 284 -22.61 -11.98 19.17
N ARG A 285 -23.43 -13.01 18.92
CA ARG A 285 -23.00 -14.41 19.10
C ARG A 285 -22.14 -14.89 17.92
N GLU A 286 -22.33 -14.25 16.78
CA GLU A 286 -21.71 -14.52 15.49
C GLU A 286 -20.27 -13.99 15.42
N LEU A 287 -19.92 -13.03 16.27
CA LEU A 287 -18.58 -12.44 16.36
C LEU A 287 -18.06 -11.84 15.03
N PHE A 288 -18.96 -11.37 14.15
CA PHE A 288 -18.62 -10.80 12.84
C PHE A 288 -17.54 -9.70 12.89
N GLY A 289 -17.51 -8.91 13.96
CA GLY A 289 -16.44 -7.91 14.16
C GLY A 289 -15.04 -8.53 14.20
N ARG A 290 -14.89 -9.74 14.79
CA ARG A 290 -13.62 -10.47 14.78
C ARG A 290 -13.27 -11.00 13.39
N HIS A 291 -14.25 -11.39 12.59
CA HIS A 291 -14.02 -11.84 11.22
C HIS A 291 -13.48 -10.69 10.37
N TYR A 292 -14.13 -9.51 10.48
CA TYR A 292 -13.68 -8.30 9.81
C TYR A 292 -12.26 -7.89 10.20
N VAL A 293 -11.95 -7.84 11.50
CA VAL A 293 -10.60 -7.46 11.95
C VAL A 293 -9.57 -8.53 11.57
N GLY A 294 -9.90 -9.82 11.68
CA GLY A 294 -9.01 -10.90 11.25
C GLY A 294 -8.69 -10.83 9.76
N TRP A 295 -9.68 -10.54 8.90
CA TRP A 295 -9.44 -10.29 7.47
C TRP A 295 -8.52 -9.09 7.24
N TRP A 296 -8.75 -7.99 7.94
CA TRP A 296 -7.92 -6.79 7.83
C TRP A 296 -6.47 -7.07 8.25
N GLU A 297 -6.27 -7.86 9.30
CA GLU A 297 -4.95 -8.31 9.75
C GLU A 297 -4.28 -9.20 8.70
N VAL A 298 -5.02 -10.14 8.09
CA VAL A 298 -4.50 -10.98 6.99
C VAL A 298 -4.01 -10.13 5.82
N ARG A 299 -4.82 -9.15 5.37
CA ARG A 299 -4.44 -8.21 4.31
C ARG A 299 -3.16 -7.46 4.67
N ASN A 300 -3.09 -6.86 5.86
CA ASN A 300 -1.91 -6.11 6.30
C ASN A 300 -0.66 -6.96 6.49
N LEU A 301 -0.79 -8.21 6.95
CA LEU A 301 0.34 -9.15 7.05
C LEU A 301 0.93 -9.46 5.68
N ARG A 302 0.07 -9.70 4.68
CA ARG A 302 0.50 -9.96 3.29
C ARG A 302 1.10 -8.71 2.65
N MET A 303 0.47 -7.55 2.86
CA MET A 303 1.01 -6.26 2.42
C MET A 303 2.40 -5.99 3.02
N ALA A 304 2.59 -6.24 4.32
CA ALA A 304 3.89 -6.09 4.98
C ALA A 304 4.95 -7.05 4.40
N ALA A 305 4.55 -8.29 4.07
CA ALA A 305 5.43 -9.23 3.37
C ALA A 305 5.82 -8.72 1.97
N ASN A 306 4.86 -8.19 1.20
CA ASN A 306 5.11 -7.59 -0.12
C ASN A 306 6.04 -6.36 -0.03
N VAL A 307 5.84 -5.51 0.98
CA VAL A 307 6.74 -4.39 1.29
C VAL A 307 8.15 -4.91 1.56
N ARG A 308 8.31 -5.90 2.44
CA ARG A 308 9.61 -6.52 2.74
C ARG A 308 10.28 -7.11 1.49
N GLN A 309 9.51 -7.77 0.64
CA GLN A 309 10.00 -8.35 -0.61
C GLN A 309 10.61 -7.30 -1.54
N SER A 310 10.09 -6.06 -1.56
CA SER A 310 10.60 -5.00 -2.45
C SER A 310 12.06 -4.60 -2.20
N PHE A 311 12.59 -4.84 -1.00
CA PHE A 311 13.94 -4.39 -0.60
C PHE A 311 14.83 -5.47 0.02
N VAL A 312 14.41 -6.75 0.02
CA VAL A 312 15.17 -7.85 0.64
C VAL A 312 16.60 -8.00 0.07
N THR A 313 16.79 -7.69 -1.21
CA THR A 313 18.11 -7.74 -1.89
C THR A 313 18.86 -6.40 -1.88
N GLN A 314 18.33 -5.38 -1.19
CA GLN A 314 18.86 -4.02 -1.14
C GLN A 314 18.93 -3.53 0.31
N PRO A 315 19.80 -4.12 1.16
CA PRO A 315 19.90 -3.73 2.57
C PRO A 315 20.36 -2.28 2.73
N GLY A 316 19.84 -1.59 3.74
CA GLY A 316 20.25 -0.23 4.11
C GLY A 316 19.66 0.90 3.25
N VAL A 317 18.73 0.59 2.34
CA VAL A 317 18.04 1.59 1.53
C VAL A 317 16.98 2.37 2.31
N ARG A 318 16.51 3.48 1.75
CA ARG A 318 15.33 4.21 2.23
C ARG A 318 14.10 3.81 1.44
N VAL A 319 13.10 3.28 2.14
CA VAL A 319 11.79 2.87 1.62
C VAL A 319 10.74 3.89 2.05
N LEU A 320 9.87 4.27 1.11
CA LEU A 320 8.68 5.08 1.36
C LEU A 320 7.44 4.24 1.01
N ASN A 321 6.64 3.89 2.00
CA ASN A 321 5.33 3.29 1.79
C ASN A 321 4.28 4.39 1.69
N ILE A 322 3.43 4.36 0.66
CA ILE A 322 2.29 5.27 0.49
C ILE A 322 1.03 4.41 0.51
N VAL A 323 0.24 4.54 1.58
CA VAL A 323 -0.89 3.65 1.86
C VAL A 323 -1.99 4.42 2.59
N GLY A 324 -3.24 3.99 2.46
CA GLY A 324 -4.36 4.52 3.23
C GLY A 324 -4.04 4.57 4.72
N SER A 325 -4.43 5.65 5.38
CA SER A 325 -4.09 5.92 6.79
C SER A 325 -4.53 4.83 7.76
N SER A 326 -5.57 4.05 7.43
CA SER A 326 -5.99 2.89 8.21
C SER A 326 -4.96 1.76 8.23
N HIS A 327 -4.10 1.62 7.22
CA HIS A 327 -3.04 0.60 7.17
C HIS A 327 -1.78 1.00 7.94
N LYS A 328 -1.52 2.31 8.08
CA LYS A 328 -0.27 2.82 8.64
C LYS A 328 0.12 2.22 10.00
N PRO A 329 -0.80 2.04 10.98
CA PRO A 329 -0.44 1.46 12.27
C PRO A 329 0.04 0.01 12.17
N TRP A 330 -0.56 -0.80 11.29
CA TRP A 330 -0.09 -2.16 11.03
C TRP A 330 1.26 -2.16 10.32
N TYR A 331 1.44 -1.30 9.32
CA TYR A 331 2.72 -1.16 8.62
C TYR A 331 3.85 -0.80 9.59
N ASP A 332 3.66 0.22 10.41
CA ASP A 332 4.69 0.67 11.35
C ASP A 332 4.99 -0.41 12.41
N ALA A 333 3.96 -1.10 12.93
CA ALA A 333 4.15 -2.20 13.89
C ALA A 333 4.85 -3.40 13.27
N LEU A 334 4.38 -3.90 12.13
CA LEU A 334 4.91 -5.08 11.46
C LEU A 334 6.33 -4.83 10.94
N MET A 335 6.61 -3.65 10.39
CA MET A 335 7.97 -3.27 9.98
C MET A 335 8.91 -3.14 11.19
N GLY A 336 8.40 -2.65 12.32
CA GLY A 336 9.16 -2.57 13.57
C GLY A 336 9.57 -3.92 14.15
N MET A 337 8.87 -5.01 13.77
CA MET A 337 9.24 -6.38 14.14
C MET A 337 10.37 -6.96 13.27
N MET A 338 10.73 -6.30 12.15
CA MET A 338 11.71 -6.83 11.20
C MET A 338 13.15 -6.58 11.67
N SER A 339 13.99 -7.61 11.59
CA SER A 339 15.29 -7.67 12.26
C SER A 339 16.33 -6.65 11.82
N ASP A 340 16.22 -6.08 10.62
CA ASP A 340 17.16 -5.14 9.98
C ASP A 340 16.47 -3.84 9.52
N VAL A 341 15.28 -3.54 10.04
CA VAL A 341 14.50 -2.34 9.69
C VAL A 341 14.56 -1.31 10.82
N GLU A 342 14.61 -0.03 10.43
CA GLU A 342 14.39 1.14 11.27
C GLU A 342 13.13 1.85 10.76
N VAL A 343 12.08 1.90 11.58
CA VAL A 343 10.84 2.63 11.23
C VAL A 343 11.08 4.13 11.47
N ILE A 344 10.85 4.93 10.42
CA ILE A 344 11.03 6.37 10.43
C ILE A 344 9.69 7.06 10.63
N ASP A 345 9.66 7.98 11.59
CA ASP A 345 8.49 8.82 11.83
C ASP A 345 8.20 9.72 10.62
N ALA A 346 7.01 9.55 10.04
CA ALA A 346 6.55 10.34 8.91
C ALA A 346 6.38 11.82 9.25
N ALA A 347 5.92 12.16 10.47
CA ALA A 347 5.80 13.56 10.88
C ALA A 347 7.16 14.27 10.84
N SER A 348 8.23 13.56 11.20
CA SER A 348 9.59 14.05 11.13
C SER A 348 10.04 14.40 9.71
N ALA A 349 9.70 13.57 8.72
CA ALA A 349 10.04 13.85 7.32
C ALA A 349 9.19 14.96 6.70
N LEU A 350 8.00 15.20 7.23
CA LEU A 350 7.08 16.24 6.75
C LEU A 350 7.33 17.64 7.36
N ARG A 351 8.25 17.78 8.33
CA ARG A 351 8.58 19.07 8.96
C ARG A 351 9.15 20.08 7.99
#